data_AF-A0A369LNJ2-F1
#
_entry.id   AF-A0A369LNJ2-F1
#
_cell.length_a   1.000
_cell.length_b   1.000
_cell.length_c   1.000
_cell.angle_alpha   90.00
_cell.angle_beta   90.00
_cell.angle_gamma   90.00
#
_symmetry.space_group_name_H-M   'P 1'
#
loop_
_entity.id
_entity.type
_entity.pdbx_description
1 polymer ?
#
loop_
_entity_poly.entity_id
_entity_poly.type
_entity_poly.pdbx_seq_one_letter_code
_entity_poly.pdbx_strand_id
1 'polypeptide(L)'
;MAGHGRTSWDDVAVVTVSILRLVARYEKQNGEPASLSRREMAKVVGVSEYRVHAAIRRLVGSGLVNSEARYRDDGGRLANALSVTDAGKAFLVGIE
;
A
#
# COMPACT_ATOMS: atom_id res chain seq x y z
N MET A 1 -16.36 -20.54 -23.82
CA MET A 1 -16.25 -19.61 -22.68
C MET A 1 -15.10 -20.07 -21.80
N ALA A 2 -13.96 -19.41 -21.87
CA ALA A 2 -12.75 -19.78 -21.14
C ALA A 2 -12.13 -18.53 -20.49
N GLY A 3 -11.77 -18.63 -19.22
CA GLY A 3 -10.86 -17.69 -18.54
C GLY A 3 -11.54 -16.65 -17.64
N HIS A 4 -11.85 -17.02 -16.40
CA HIS A 4 -12.18 -16.04 -15.33
C HIS A 4 -11.33 -16.21 -14.06
N GLY A 5 -10.31 -17.09 -14.08
CA GLY A 5 -9.53 -17.45 -12.88
C GLY A 5 -8.16 -16.76 -12.72
N ARG A 6 -7.49 -16.36 -13.80
CA ARG A 6 -6.14 -15.76 -13.73
C ARG A 6 -6.17 -14.24 -13.57
N THR A 7 -7.19 -13.58 -14.14
CA THR A 7 -7.36 -12.13 -14.08
C THR A 7 -7.60 -11.60 -12.65
N SER A 8 -7.89 -12.45 -11.65
CA SER A 8 -8.14 -11.98 -10.27
C SER A 8 -6.90 -11.97 -9.37
N TRP A 9 -6.04 -12.98 -9.43
CA TRP A 9 -4.89 -13.10 -8.52
C TRP A 9 -3.68 -12.32 -9.00
N ASP A 10 -3.38 -12.35 -10.30
CA ASP A 10 -2.33 -11.53 -10.90
C ASP A 10 -2.65 -10.04 -10.73
N ASP A 11 -3.90 -9.63 -10.98
CA ASP A 11 -4.35 -8.25 -10.76
C ASP A 11 -4.21 -7.83 -9.29
N VAL A 12 -4.59 -8.70 -8.35
CA VAL A 12 -4.39 -8.44 -6.92
C VAL A 12 -2.91 -8.31 -6.54
N ALA A 13 -2.04 -9.17 -7.07
CA ALA A 13 -0.62 -9.11 -6.83
C ALA A 13 -0.02 -7.82 -7.37
N VAL A 14 -0.38 -7.44 -8.61
CA VAL A 14 0.04 -6.19 -9.25
C VAL A 14 -0.40 -4.97 -8.43
N VAL A 15 -1.64 -4.93 -7.96
CA VAL A 15 -2.11 -3.83 -7.09
C VAL A 15 -1.33 -3.78 -5.78
N THR A 16 -1.11 -4.94 -5.16
CA THR A 16 -0.39 -5.04 -3.88
C THR A 16 1.05 -4.53 -4.01
N VAL A 17 1.76 -4.96 -5.05
CA VAL A 17 3.12 -4.49 -5.37
C VAL A 17 3.11 -2.99 -5.72
N SER A 18 2.11 -2.52 -6.46
CA SER A 18 2.01 -1.10 -6.83
C SER A 18 1.85 -0.19 -5.60
N ILE A 19 1.04 -0.62 -4.62
CA ILE A 19 0.89 0.10 -3.35
C ILE A 19 2.18 0.07 -2.54
N LEU A 20 2.86 -1.08 -2.46
CA LEU A 20 4.15 -1.18 -1.77
C LEU A 20 5.20 -0.23 -2.38
N ARG A 21 5.31 -0.19 -3.71
CA ARG A 21 6.19 0.73 -4.43
C ARG A 21 5.84 2.19 -4.18
N LEU A 22 4.55 2.52 -4.13
CA LEU A 22 4.08 3.88 -3.86
C LEU A 22 4.50 4.34 -2.46
N VAL A 23 4.30 3.50 -1.44
CA VAL A 23 4.73 3.82 -0.06
C VAL A 23 6.25 3.99 0.00
N ALA A 24 7.02 3.05 -0.56
CA ALA A 24 8.49 3.13 -0.57
C ALA A 24 9.00 4.41 -1.25
N ARG A 25 8.39 4.78 -2.38
CA ARG A 25 8.73 6.01 -3.11
C ARG A 25 8.43 7.25 -2.28
N TYR A 26 7.28 7.30 -1.61
CA TYR A 26 6.90 8.44 -0.78
C TYR A 26 7.88 8.62 0.38
N GLU A 27 8.22 7.54 1.09
CA GLU A 27 9.21 7.58 2.18
C GLU A 27 10.58 8.06 1.68
N LYS A 28 11.04 7.54 0.53
CA LYS A 28 12.32 7.95 -0.06
C LYS A 28 12.34 9.44 -0.45
N GLN A 29 11.22 10.00 -0.89
CA GLN A 29 11.13 11.39 -1.35
C GLN A 29 10.99 12.38 -0.20
N ASN A 30 10.23 12.03 0.84
CA ASN A 30 9.89 12.95 1.93
C ASN A 30 10.70 12.70 3.21
N GLY A 31 11.36 11.55 3.33
CA GLY A 31 12.09 11.16 4.53
C GLY A 31 11.20 10.76 5.71
N GLU A 32 9.90 10.58 5.47
CA GLU A 32 8.90 10.25 6.50
C GLU A 32 7.86 9.23 6.00
N PRO A 33 7.20 8.49 6.91
CA PRO A 33 6.14 7.55 6.57
C PRO A 33 5.02 8.16 5.72
N ALA A 34 4.50 7.39 4.78
CA ALA A 34 3.45 7.82 3.86
C ALA A 34 2.11 8.03 4.59
N SER A 35 1.66 9.28 4.66
CA SER A 35 0.38 9.66 5.26
C SER A 35 -0.73 9.85 4.21
N LEU A 36 -0.68 9.08 3.13
CA LEU A 36 -1.64 9.15 2.04
C LEU A 36 -2.99 8.52 2.44
N SER A 37 -4.09 9.15 2.06
CA SER A 37 -5.41 8.54 2.16
C SER A 37 -5.59 7.41 1.14
N ARG A 38 -6.52 6.48 1.41
CA ARG A 38 -6.89 5.42 0.47
C ARG A 38 -7.35 5.99 -0.88
N ARG A 39 -8.06 7.11 -0.87
CA ARG A 39 -8.52 7.83 -2.06
C ARG A 39 -7.36 8.37 -2.90
N GLU A 40 -6.34 8.94 -2.27
CA GLU A 40 -5.16 9.44 -2.98
C GLU A 40 -4.37 8.29 -3.61
N MET A 41 -4.13 7.21 -2.85
CA MET A 41 -3.47 6.02 -3.39
C MET A 41 -4.26 5.39 -4.55
N ALA A 42 -5.59 5.32 -4.42
CA ALA A 42 -6.48 4.80 -5.45
C ALA A 42 -6.36 5.61 -6.74
N LYS A 43 -6.31 6.94 -6.64
CA LYS A 43 -6.10 7.83 -7.78
C LYS A 43 -4.73 7.64 -8.43
N VAL A 44 -3.67 7.49 -7.63
CA VAL A 44 -2.30 7.31 -8.14
C VAL A 44 -2.12 5.95 -8.83
N VAL A 45 -2.67 4.89 -8.25
CA VAL A 45 -2.54 3.52 -8.79
C VAL A 45 -3.58 3.22 -9.88
N GLY A 46 -4.66 3.99 -9.98
CA GLY A 46 -5.72 3.79 -10.96
C GLY A 46 -6.68 2.65 -10.62
N VAL A 47 -6.96 2.44 -9.32
CA VAL A 47 -7.84 1.37 -8.83
C VAL A 47 -8.86 1.91 -7.82
N SER A 48 -9.83 1.07 -7.41
CA SER A 48 -10.80 1.47 -6.39
C SER A 48 -10.18 1.56 -4.99
N GLU A 49 -10.74 2.41 -4.13
CA GLU A 49 -10.33 2.52 -2.72
C GLU A 49 -10.46 1.19 -1.96
N TYR A 50 -11.41 0.35 -2.36
CA TYR A 50 -11.56 -1.00 -1.81
C TYR A 50 -10.34 -1.88 -2.12
N ARG A 51 -9.85 -1.86 -3.37
CA ARG A 51 -8.66 -2.62 -3.76
C ARG A 51 -7.41 -2.12 -3.02
N VAL A 52 -7.28 -0.80 -2.86
CA VAL A 52 -6.22 -0.21 -2.02
C VAL A 52 -6.31 -0.70 -0.59
N HIS A 53 -7.50 -0.67 0.01
CA HIS A 53 -7.70 -1.13 1.38
C HIS A 53 -7.31 -2.61 1.55
N ALA A 54 -7.74 -3.47 0.62
CA ALA A 54 -7.40 -4.88 0.63
C ALA A 54 -5.89 -5.11 0.46
N ALA A 55 -5.22 -4.36 -0.42
CA ALA A 55 -3.78 -4.41 -0.61
C ALA A 55 -3.02 -3.99 0.66
N ILE A 56 -3.40 -2.88 1.30
CA ILE A 56 -2.81 -2.44 2.57
C ILE A 56 -2.96 -3.50 3.64
N ARG A 57 -4.16 -4.09 3.82
CA ARG A 57 -4.36 -5.16 4.81
C ARG A 57 -3.46 -6.36 4.55
N ARG A 58 -3.25 -6.74 3.28
CA ARG A 58 -2.33 -7.83 2.92
C ARG A 58 -0.88 -7.48 3.24
N LEU A 59 -0.41 -6.30 2.83
CA LEU A 59 0.96 -5.84 3.09
C LEU A 59 1.28 -5.77 4.59
N VAL A 60 0.32 -5.28 5.38
CA VAL A 60 0.44 -5.25 6.84
C VAL A 60 0.41 -6.67 7.41
N GLY A 61 -0.54 -7.51 6.98
CA GLY A 61 -0.64 -8.89 7.43
C GLY A 61 0.57 -9.76 7.06
N SER A 62 1.28 -9.41 5.98
CA SER A 62 2.52 -10.07 5.56
C SER A 62 3.79 -9.42 6.13
N GLY A 63 3.66 -8.36 6.95
CA GLY A 63 4.81 -7.68 7.56
C GLY A 63 5.69 -6.89 6.58
N LEU A 64 5.19 -6.56 5.38
CA LEU A 64 5.94 -5.77 4.38
C LEU A 64 5.75 -4.27 4.58
N VAL A 65 4.66 -3.87 5.25
CA VAL A 65 4.33 -2.48 5.58
C VAL A 65 3.88 -2.41 7.03
N ASN A 66 4.38 -1.43 7.78
CA ASN A 66 3.83 -1.03 9.06
C ASN A 66 2.72 0.00 8.85
N SER A 67 1.69 -0.04 9.70
CA SER A 67 0.61 0.94 9.68
C SER A 67 0.37 1.50 11.08
N GLU A 68 0.58 2.80 11.23
CA GLU A 68 0.43 3.50 12.49
C GLU A 68 -0.77 4.47 12.42
N ALA A 69 -1.63 4.43 13.44
CA ALA A 69 -2.74 5.35 13.53
C ALA A 69 -2.24 6.78 13.80
N ARG A 70 -2.84 7.76 13.13
CA ARG A 70 -2.52 9.18 13.28
C ARG A 70 -3.77 9.95 13.65
N TYR A 71 -3.60 10.94 14.51
CA TYR A 71 -4.67 11.79 15.03
C TYR A 71 -4.22 13.25 14.97
N ARG A 72 -5.17 14.15 14.77
CA ARG A 72 -4.99 15.58 15.00
C ARG A 72 -5.05 15.87 16.51
N ASP A 73 -4.63 17.08 16.88
CA ASP A 73 -4.66 17.55 18.27
C ASP A 73 -6.08 17.61 18.85
N ASP A 74 -7.10 17.78 17.99
CA ASP A 74 -8.52 17.72 18.34
C ASP A 74 -9.06 16.28 18.51
N GLY A 75 -8.20 15.25 18.39
CA GLY A 75 -8.57 13.84 18.42
C GLY A 75 -9.15 13.32 17.10
N GLY A 76 -9.27 14.16 16.07
CA GLY A 76 -9.75 13.78 14.76
C GLY A 76 -8.82 12.78 14.06
N ARG A 77 -9.37 11.68 13.53
CA ARG A 77 -8.58 10.64 12.88
C ARG A 77 -8.03 11.12 11.53
N LEU A 78 -6.72 10.92 11.34
CA LEU A 78 -6.03 11.14 10.06
C LEU A 78 -5.85 9.80 9.31
N ALA A 79 -5.37 9.89 8.07
CA ALA A 79 -4.86 8.72 7.38
C ALA A 79 -3.75 8.08 8.22
N ASN A 80 -3.74 6.76 8.30
CA ASN A 80 -2.65 6.05 8.97
C ASN A 80 -1.33 6.35 8.25
N ALA A 81 -0.26 6.51 9.02
CA ALA A 81 1.10 6.55 8.49
C ALA A 81 1.50 5.13 8.07
N LEU A 82 2.00 4.98 6.84
CA LEU A 82 2.49 3.71 6.30
C LEU A 82 3.99 3.78 6.08
N SER A 83 4.72 2.78 6.57
CA SER A 83 6.16 2.68 6.36
C SER A 83 6.56 1.30 5.84
N VAL A 84 7.53 1.25 4.93
CA VAL A 84 8.03 -0.01 4.38
C VAL A 84 9.02 -0.63 5.35
N THR A 85 8.77 -1.88 5.74
CA THR A 85 9.66 -2.63 6.62
C THR A 85 10.93 -3.06 5.88
N ASP A 86 11.95 -3.52 6.60
CA ASP A 86 13.15 -4.05 5.93
C ASP A 86 12.83 -5.30 5.09
N ALA A 87 11.86 -6.12 5.51
CA ALA A 87 11.33 -7.21 4.70
C ALA A 87 10.63 -6.69 3.43
N GLY A 88 9.86 -5.60 3.53
CA GLY A 88 9.25 -4.92 2.39
C GLY A 88 10.27 -4.39 1.39
N LYS A 89 11.36 -3.78 1.88
CA LYS A 89 12.47 -3.31 1.05
C LYS A 89 13.17 -4.47 0.34
N ALA A 90 13.52 -5.54 1.08
CA ALA A 90 14.15 -6.73 0.51
C ALA A 90 13.25 -7.41 -0.53
N PHE A 91 11.94 -7.47 -0.28
CA PHE A 91 10.96 -7.97 -1.24
C PHE A 91 10.96 -7.15 -2.54
N LEU A 92 10.96 -5.81 -2.44
CA LEU A 92 11.02 -4.93 -3.62
C LEU A 92 12.28 -5.17 -4.45
N VAL A 93 13.45 -5.28 -3.81
CA VAL A 93 14.72 -5.57 -4.51
C VAL A 93 14.67 -6.93 -5.21
N GLY A 94 14.00 -7.93 -4.62
CA GLY A 94 13.91 -9.28 -5.19
C GLY A 94 12.95 -9.42 -6.38
N ILE A 95 12.13 -8.41 -6.68
CA ILE A 95 11.19 -8.41 -7.81
C ILE A 95 11.52 -7.37 -8.89
N GLU A 96 12.64 -6.66 -8.73
CA GLU A 96 13.19 -5.73 -9.73
C GLU A 96 14.11 -6.43 -10.75
#